data_AF-A0A373BQ70-F1
#
_entry.id   AF-A0A373BQ70-F1
#
_cell.length_a   1.000
_cell.length_b   1.000
_cell.length_c   1.000
_cell.angle_alpha   90.00
_cell.angle_beta   90.00
_cell.angle_gamma   90.00
#
_symmetry.space_group_name_H-M   'P 1'
#
loop_
_entity.id
_entity.type
_entity.pdbx_description
1 polymer ?
#
loop_
_entity_poly.entity_id
_entity_poly.type
_entity_poly.pdbx_seq_one_letter_code
_entity_poly.pdbx_strand_id
1 'polypeptide(L)'
;MFEKLKYFSTIFFGTFIIAVGVYFFMNPNHIISGSISGLAVVLVNFVPLSLSAMTLLLNIICIILAFLFVDKTFGTKIIFISVLLPALLFVFEILFPNPGSPTGNIALDVVGMIVVICYGQAVLFNANAASGGLDIIAKIMNKYLHMDLGKSIIIAGMVTVASSYFAYDLQTVIIGALSTYFSGLVLDYFIDEFTGKIRVCVISEHNDDFKRYVIETLQRGITVYTATGGYSDTQKEEILAILTKKEYGQFMDYVQAKDPNAFVTISNVKRVVGSWNTPKRRTYF
;
A
#
# COMPACT_ATOMS: atom_id res chain seq x y z
N MET A 1 22.90 11.60 -1.03
CA MET A 1 22.99 11.02 0.32
C MET A 1 21.67 11.15 1.08
N PHE A 2 21.07 12.35 1.15
CA PHE A 2 19.78 12.59 1.80
C PHE A 2 18.60 11.74 1.28
N GLU A 3 18.49 11.52 -0.04
CA GLU A 3 17.41 10.68 -0.57
C GLU A 3 17.52 9.21 -0.15
N LYS A 4 18.74 8.65 -0.14
CA LYS A 4 18.97 7.29 0.35
C LYS A 4 18.66 7.18 1.85
N LEU A 5 19.03 8.19 2.65
CA LEU A 5 18.76 8.22 4.08
C LEU A 5 17.25 8.29 4.38
N LYS A 6 16.54 9.19 3.69
CA LYS A 6 15.08 9.30 3.78
C LYS A 6 14.41 7.97 3.44
N TYR A 7 14.92 7.29 2.42
CA TYR A 7 14.38 6.02 1.95
C TYR A 7 14.59 4.87 2.94
N PHE A 8 15.80 4.72 3.50
CA PHE A 8 16.05 3.75 4.56
C PHE A 8 15.24 4.05 5.83
N SER A 9 15.06 5.34 6.16
CA SER A 9 14.19 5.76 7.26
C SER A 9 12.74 5.35 7.04
N THR A 10 12.21 5.47 5.82
CA THR A 10 10.85 5.01 5.48
C THR A 10 10.71 3.50 5.66
N ILE A 11 11.69 2.72 5.19
CA ILE A 11 11.69 1.26 5.35
C ILE A 11 11.74 0.89 6.83
N PHE A 12 12.66 1.49 7.59
CA PHE A 12 12.78 1.25 9.02
C PHE A 12 11.47 1.57 9.75
N PHE A 13 10.86 2.72 9.46
CA PHE A 13 9.61 3.14 10.07
C PHE A 13 8.45 2.19 9.73
N GLY A 14 8.32 1.78 8.46
CA GLY A 14 7.32 0.80 8.04
C GLY A 14 7.51 -0.55 8.73
N THR A 15 8.75 -1.06 8.80
CA THR A 15 9.06 -2.30 9.50
C THR A 15 8.83 -2.20 11.02
N PHE A 16 9.14 -1.05 11.63
CA PHE A 16 8.88 -0.79 13.04
C PHE A 16 7.39 -0.84 13.36
N ILE A 17 6.54 -0.21 12.56
CA ILE A 17 5.09 -0.26 12.73
C ILE A 17 4.59 -1.71 12.63
N ILE A 18 5.06 -2.47 11.63
CA ILE A 18 4.69 -3.89 11.50
C ILE A 18 5.14 -4.68 12.73
N ALA A 19 6.37 -4.45 13.22
CA ALA A 19 6.88 -5.10 14.41
C ALA A 19 6.02 -4.82 15.65
N VAL A 20 5.53 -3.58 15.82
CA VAL A 20 4.59 -3.21 16.90
C VAL A 20 3.27 -3.99 16.76
N GLY A 21 2.70 -4.04 15.57
CA GLY A 21 1.47 -4.80 15.30
C GLY A 21 1.64 -6.29 15.60
N VAL A 22 2.75 -6.88 15.17
CA VAL A 22 3.08 -8.29 15.41
C VAL A 22 3.30 -8.57 16.90
N TYR A 23 4.11 -7.76 17.58
CA TYR A 23 4.52 -8.04 18.96
C TYR A 23 3.41 -7.76 19.98
N PHE A 24 2.70 -6.63 19.86
CA PHE A 24 1.74 -6.21 20.88
C PHE A 24 0.31 -6.68 20.61
N PHE A 25 -0.06 -7.00 19.37
CA PHE A 25 -1.43 -7.44 19.05
C PHE A 25 -1.48 -8.92 18.64
N MET A 26 -0.61 -9.34 17.73
CA MET A 26 -0.65 -10.70 17.18
C MET A 26 -0.13 -11.75 18.16
N ASN A 27 1.00 -11.48 18.83
CA ASN A 27 1.65 -12.43 19.74
C ASN A 27 0.79 -12.78 20.98
N PRO A 28 0.23 -11.82 21.75
CA PRO A 28 -0.52 -12.13 22.98
C PRO A 28 -1.82 -12.89 22.73
N ASN A 29 -2.43 -12.69 21.56
CA ASN A 29 -3.72 -13.25 21.21
C ASN A 29 -3.62 -14.51 20.32
N HIS A 30 -2.41 -14.96 20.01
CA HIS A 30 -2.14 -16.08 19.10
C HIS A 30 -2.92 -15.98 17.77
N ILE A 31 -3.05 -14.77 17.23
CA ILE A 31 -3.81 -14.53 16.00
C ILE A 31 -3.02 -15.11 14.82
N ILE A 32 -3.61 -16.09 14.14
CA ILE A 32 -3.04 -16.66 12.92
C ILE A 32 -3.58 -15.87 11.72
N SER A 33 -2.71 -15.08 11.10
CA SER A 33 -2.98 -14.43 9.81
C SER A 33 -2.51 -15.32 8.66
N GLY A 34 -3.22 -15.30 7.53
CA GLY A 34 -2.86 -16.00 6.29
C GLY A 34 -1.47 -15.60 5.80
N SER A 35 -0.47 -16.34 6.27
CA SER A 35 0.96 -16.03 6.19
C SER A 35 1.72 -17.23 5.65
N ILE A 36 2.99 -17.02 5.31
CA ILE A 36 3.84 -18.10 4.82
C ILE A 36 4.08 -19.19 5.87
N SER A 37 3.98 -18.84 7.15
CA SER A 37 4.01 -19.78 8.26
C SER A 37 2.79 -20.71 8.26
N GLY A 38 1.62 -20.21 7.87
CA GLY A 38 0.43 -21.05 7.69
C GLY A 38 0.63 -22.13 6.62
N LEU A 39 1.22 -21.75 5.47
CA LEU A 39 1.65 -22.72 4.45
C LEU A 39 2.68 -23.72 4.97
N ALA A 40 3.66 -23.26 5.75
CA ALA A 40 4.71 -24.10 6.28
C ALA A 40 4.15 -25.23 7.16
N VAL A 41 3.18 -24.93 8.02
CA VAL A 41 2.54 -25.93 8.91
C VAL A 41 1.88 -27.05 8.11
N VAL A 42 1.21 -26.71 7.02
CA VAL A 42 0.55 -27.70 6.18
C VAL A 42 1.57 -28.58 5.47
N LEU A 43 2.64 -27.98 4.93
CA LEU A 43 3.68 -28.71 4.19
C LEU A 43 4.50 -29.65 5.06
N VAL A 44 4.66 -29.35 6.35
CA VAL A 44 5.35 -30.25 7.30
C VAL A 44 4.61 -31.58 7.48
N ASN A 45 3.29 -31.62 7.28
CA ASN A 45 2.54 -32.88 7.32
C ASN A 45 2.87 -33.80 6.12
N PHE A 46 3.43 -33.25 5.04
CA PHE A 46 3.81 -34.01 3.83
C PHE A 46 5.33 -34.22 3.72
N VAL A 47 6.12 -33.36 4.36
CA VAL A 47 7.57 -33.37 4.28
C VAL A 47 8.13 -33.41 5.71
N PRO A 48 9.00 -34.39 6.07
CA PRO A 48 9.52 -34.56 7.42
C PRO A 48 10.61 -33.53 7.77
N LEU A 49 10.27 -32.25 7.69
CA LEU A 49 11.09 -31.13 8.12
C LEU A 49 10.47 -30.51 9.37
N SER A 50 11.31 -29.90 10.22
CA SER A 50 10.78 -29.09 11.31
C SER A 50 10.07 -27.85 10.76
N LEU A 51 9.08 -27.34 11.49
CA LEU A 51 8.36 -26.12 11.11
C LEU A 51 9.30 -24.94 10.85
N SER A 52 10.31 -24.76 11.70
CA SER A 52 11.33 -23.72 11.53
C SER A 52 12.13 -23.88 10.24
N ALA A 53 12.51 -25.12 9.89
CA ALA A 53 13.24 -25.39 8.64
C ALA A 53 12.36 -25.16 7.41
N MET A 54 11.08 -25.56 7.45
CA MET A 54 10.13 -25.34 6.36
C MET A 54 9.87 -23.86 6.13
N THR A 55 9.63 -23.09 7.20
CA THR A 55 9.43 -21.63 7.13
C THR A 55 10.66 -20.92 6.57
N LEU A 56 11.86 -21.32 7.00
CA LEU A 56 13.12 -20.76 6.47
C LEU A 56 13.25 -21.03 4.97
N LEU A 57 13.00 -22.27 4.55
CA LEU A 57 13.05 -22.68 3.15
C LEU A 57 12.08 -21.86 2.29
N LEU A 58 10.82 -21.73 2.72
CA LEU A 58 9.80 -20.95 2.01
C LEU A 58 10.16 -19.47 1.92
N ASN A 59 10.71 -18.89 2.98
CA ASN A 59 11.19 -17.50 2.96
C ASN A 59 12.34 -17.31 1.98
N ILE A 60 13.30 -18.24 1.94
CA ILE A 60 14.39 -18.21 0.95
C ILE A 60 13.84 -18.29 -0.47
N ILE A 61 12.89 -19.20 -0.74
CA ILE A 61 12.21 -19.29 -2.05
C ILE A 61 11.56 -17.96 -2.40
N CYS A 62 10.84 -17.32 -1.47
CA CYS A 62 10.19 -16.04 -1.74
C CYS A 62 11.21 -14.94 -2.05
N ILE A 63 12.34 -14.88 -1.33
CA ILE A 63 13.42 -13.94 -1.63
C ILE A 63 13.96 -14.17 -3.04
N ILE A 64 14.21 -15.43 -3.44
CA ILE A 64 14.66 -15.77 -4.79
C ILE A 64 13.63 -15.30 -5.83
N LEU A 65 12.33 -15.58 -5.61
CA LEU A 65 11.26 -15.11 -6.49
C LEU A 65 11.21 -13.59 -6.58
N ALA A 66 11.47 -12.87 -5.49
CA ALA A 66 11.54 -11.41 -5.50
C ALA A 66 12.63 -10.88 -6.44
N PHE A 67 13.82 -11.49 -6.43
CA PHE A 67 14.92 -11.13 -7.33
C PHE A 67 14.64 -11.46 -8.79
N LEU A 68 13.96 -12.57 -9.06
CA LEU A 68 13.66 -13.03 -10.42
C LEU A 68 12.49 -12.27 -11.06
N PHE A 69 11.41 -12.03 -10.33
CA PHE A 69 10.13 -11.58 -10.89
C PHE A 69 9.80 -10.11 -10.61
N VAL A 70 10.33 -9.49 -9.54
CA VAL A 70 10.01 -8.09 -9.20
C VAL A 70 11.11 -7.16 -9.70
N ASP A 71 12.19 -6.98 -8.96
CA ASP A 71 13.39 -6.27 -9.39
C ASP A 71 14.52 -6.47 -8.37
N LYS A 72 15.77 -6.26 -8.79
CA LYS A 72 16.94 -6.44 -7.92
C LYS A 72 16.90 -5.54 -6.69
N THR A 73 16.39 -4.31 -6.81
CA THR A 73 16.34 -3.39 -5.67
C THR A 73 15.32 -3.84 -4.64
N PHE A 74 14.16 -4.33 -5.08
CA PHE A 74 13.13 -4.91 -4.22
C PHE A 74 13.64 -6.14 -3.46
N GLY A 75 14.33 -7.06 -4.14
CA GLY A 75 14.94 -8.23 -3.51
C GLY A 75 15.94 -7.87 -2.41
N THR A 76 16.85 -6.93 -2.66
CA THR A 76 17.82 -6.48 -1.63
C THR A 76 17.15 -5.84 -0.42
N LYS A 77 16.06 -5.08 -0.62
CA LYS A 77 15.31 -4.48 0.51
C LYS A 77 14.64 -5.55 1.35
N ILE A 78 14.12 -6.61 0.75
CA ILE A 78 13.53 -7.72 1.50
C ILE A 78 14.56 -8.38 2.39
N ILE A 79 15.78 -8.64 1.90
CA ILE A 79 16.85 -9.20 2.74
C ILE A 79 17.08 -8.33 3.97
N PHE A 80 17.15 -7.01 3.79
CA PHE A 80 17.31 -6.07 4.91
C PHE A 80 16.13 -6.15 5.90
N ILE A 81 14.89 -6.18 5.40
CA ILE A 81 13.68 -6.28 6.24
C ILE A 81 13.60 -7.63 6.97
N SER A 82 14.01 -8.73 6.32
CA SER A 82 14.05 -10.08 6.91
C SER A 82 15.00 -10.20 8.09
N VAL A 83 16.01 -9.32 8.19
CA VAL A 83 16.89 -9.21 9.36
C VAL A 83 16.36 -8.18 10.36
N LEU A 84 15.88 -7.04 9.85
CA LEU A 84 15.41 -5.94 10.69
C LEU A 84 14.16 -6.30 11.52
N LEU A 85 13.18 -6.98 10.92
CA LEU A 85 11.94 -7.32 11.61
C LEU A 85 12.19 -8.23 12.82
N PRO A 86 12.92 -9.37 12.71
CA PRO A 86 13.29 -10.16 13.88
C PRO A 86 14.12 -9.40 14.91
N ALA A 87 15.05 -8.54 14.47
CA ALA A 87 15.86 -7.74 15.39
C ALA A 87 15.00 -6.77 16.22
N LEU A 88 13.97 -6.15 15.62
CA LEU A 88 13.03 -5.29 16.34
C LEU A 88 12.17 -6.09 17.32
N LEU A 89 11.67 -7.26 16.91
CA LEU A 89 10.93 -8.15 17.80
C LEU A 89 11.77 -8.57 19.00
N PHE A 90 13.04 -8.95 18.79
CA PHE A 90 13.97 -9.30 19.87
C PHE A 90 14.20 -8.14 20.84
N VAL A 91 14.32 -6.91 20.34
CA VAL A 91 14.41 -5.72 21.19
C VAL A 91 13.13 -5.54 22.02
N PHE A 92 11.95 -5.75 21.43
CA PHE A 92 10.70 -5.68 22.18
C PHE A 92 10.55 -6.80 23.21
N GLU A 93 11.03 -8.01 22.93
CA GLU A 93 11.08 -9.11 23.89
C GLU A 93 11.88 -8.78 25.14
N ILE A 94 13.01 -8.10 24.98
CA ILE A 94 13.84 -7.67 26.11
C ILE A 94 13.19 -6.52 26.88
N LEU A 95 12.61 -5.55 26.17
CA LEU A 95 12.07 -4.32 26.79
C LEU A 95 10.68 -4.52 27.42
N PHE A 96 9.87 -5.41 26.87
CA PHE A 96 8.47 -5.62 27.24
C PHE A 96 8.15 -7.11 27.40
N PRO A 97 8.74 -7.80 28.39
CA PRO A 97 8.50 -9.22 28.58
C PRO A 97 7.02 -9.49 28.88
N ASN A 98 6.42 -10.45 28.17
CA ASN A 98 5.01 -10.84 28.27
C ASN A 98 4.02 -9.70 27.99
N PRO A 99 3.95 -9.19 26.74
CA PRO A 99 2.91 -8.23 26.37
C PRO A 99 1.53 -8.87 26.58
N GLY A 100 0.68 -8.24 27.38
CA GLY A 100 -0.74 -8.60 27.48
C GLY A 100 -1.53 -8.07 26.28
N SER A 101 -2.76 -8.57 26.10
CA SER A 101 -3.73 -7.99 25.16
C SER A 101 -3.90 -6.48 25.45
N PRO A 102 -3.65 -5.59 24.49
CA PRO A 102 -3.75 -4.14 24.70
C PRO A 102 -5.14 -3.68 25.14
N THR A 103 -6.20 -4.35 24.64
CA THR A 103 -7.59 -3.96 24.93
C THR A 103 -8.31 -4.94 25.86
N GLY A 104 -7.74 -6.11 26.12
CA GLY A 104 -8.41 -7.23 26.79
C GLY A 104 -9.51 -7.90 25.95
N ASN A 105 -9.69 -7.50 24.69
CA ASN A 105 -10.69 -8.04 23.78
C ASN A 105 -10.05 -8.42 22.44
N ILE A 106 -10.06 -9.72 22.13
CA ILE A 106 -9.45 -10.27 20.92
C ILE A 106 -10.00 -9.62 19.62
N ALA A 107 -11.28 -9.25 19.58
CA ALA A 107 -11.87 -8.66 18.38
C ALA A 107 -11.32 -7.24 18.12
N LEU A 108 -11.19 -6.44 19.19
CA LEU A 108 -10.60 -5.10 19.10
C LEU A 108 -9.10 -5.20 18.77
N ASP A 109 -8.40 -6.18 19.34
CA ASP A 109 -6.99 -6.40 19.05
C ASP A 109 -6.75 -6.87 17.62
N VAL A 110 -7.63 -7.71 17.05
CA VAL A 110 -7.57 -8.09 15.62
C VAL A 110 -7.76 -6.86 14.73
N VAL A 111 -8.72 -5.99 15.04
CA VAL A 111 -8.94 -4.76 14.27
C VAL A 111 -7.72 -3.84 14.39
N GLY A 112 -7.19 -3.65 15.61
CA GLY A 112 -5.97 -2.87 15.85
C GLY A 112 -4.76 -3.43 15.10
N MET A 113 -4.57 -4.74 15.14
CA MET A 113 -3.53 -5.47 14.39
C MET A 113 -3.64 -5.19 12.89
N ILE A 114 -4.84 -5.35 12.31
CA ILE A 114 -5.08 -5.12 10.87
C ILE A 114 -4.68 -3.69 10.50
N VAL A 115 -5.18 -2.69 11.23
CA VAL A 115 -4.90 -1.28 10.94
C VAL A 115 -3.39 -0.99 11.03
N VAL A 116 -2.74 -1.40 12.11
CA VAL A 116 -1.31 -1.11 12.36
C VAL A 116 -0.44 -1.81 11.31
N ILE A 117 -0.62 -3.12 11.10
CA ILE A 117 0.18 -3.89 10.14
C ILE A 117 -0.06 -3.39 8.72
N CYS A 118 -1.31 -3.20 8.29
CA CYS A 118 -1.60 -2.75 6.93
C CYS A 118 -1.07 -1.34 6.66
N TYR A 119 -1.06 -0.44 7.64
CA TYR A 119 -0.42 0.86 7.49
C TYR A 119 1.09 0.71 7.28
N GLY A 120 1.77 -0.09 8.10
CA GLY A 120 3.20 -0.38 7.93
C GLY A 120 3.51 -1.05 6.58
N GLN A 121 2.68 -1.99 6.14
CA GLN A 121 2.79 -2.63 4.83
C GLN A 121 2.60 -1.63 3.69
N ALA A 122 1.61 -0.75 3.77
CA ALA A 122 1.38 0.30 2.77
C ALA A 122 2.59 1.24 2.66
N VAL A 123 3.21 1.61 3.79
CA VAL A 123 4.46 2.40 3.82
C VAL A 123 5.59 1.65 3.10
N LEU A 124 5.77 0.35 3.36
CA LEU A 124 6.79 -0.46 2.69
C LEU A 124 6.52 -0.59 1.18
N PHE A 125 5.29 -0.88 0.78
CA PHE A 125 4.93 -1.03 -0.62
C PHE A 125 5.04 0.28 -1.41
N ASN A 126 4.71 1.41 -0.80
CA ASN A 126 4.93 2.73 -1.38
C ASN A 126 6.44 3.01 -1.55
N ALA A 127 7.27 2.49 -0.65
CA ALA A 127 8.72 2.48 -0.80
C ALA A 127 9.23 1.34 -1.72
N ASN A 128 8.39 0.67 -2.52
CA ASN A 128 8.77 -0.49 -3.34
C ASN A 128 9.61 -1.53 -2.55
N ALA A 129 9.08 -1.93 -1.39
CA ALA A 129 9.56 -2.98 -0.50
C ALA A 129 8.36 -3.81 0.01
N ALA A 130 8.62 -4.90 0.73
CA ALA A 130 7.59 -5.74 1.34
C ALA A 130 8.10 -6.34 2.66
N SER A 131 7.21 -6.69 3.58
CA SER A 131 7.55 -7.34 4.85
C SER A 131 8.20 -8.71 4.67
N GLY A 132 7.91 -9.38 3.55
CA GLY A 132 8.37 -10.72 3.22
C GLY A 132 7.23 -11.74 3.16
N GLY A 133 7.58 -13.01 2.97
CA GLY A 133 6.60 -14.09 2.86
C GLY A 133 5.62 -13.91 1.69
N LEU A 134 4.31 -14.03 1.97
CA LEU A 134 3.25 -13.94 0.97
C LEU A 134 3.12 -12.56 0.32
N ASP A 135 3.59 -11.50 0.97
CA ASP A 135 3.58 -10.15 0.40
C ASP A 135 4.38 -10.08 -0.91
N ILE A 136 5.39 -10.94 -1.05
CA ILE A 136 6.20 -11.07 -2.26
C ILE A 136 5.36 -11.68 -3.38
N ILE A 137 4.62 -12.74 -3.07
CA ILE A 137 3.71 -13.40 -4.03
C ILE A 137 2.63 -12.43 -4.47
N ALA A 138 2.02 -11.70 -3.52
CA ALA A 138 1.04 -10.67 -3.81
C ALA A 138 1.61 -9.55 -4.69
N LYS A 139 2.86 -9.12 -4.45
CA LYS A 139 3.54 -8.12 -5.29
C LYS A 139 3.80 -8.62 -6.71
N ILE A 140 4.18 -9.89 -6.86
CA ILE A 140 4.35 -10.53 -8.18
C ILE A 140 3.00 -10.54 -8.91
N MET A 141 1.92 -10.96 -8.25
CA MET A 141 0.57 -10.93 -8.82
C MET A 141 0.16 -9.51 -9.23
N ASN A 142 0.35 -8.51 -8.38
CA ASN A 142 0.10 -7.10 -8.69
C ASN A 142 0.87 -6.64 -9.94
N LYS A 143 2.13 -7.05 -10.09
CA LYS A 143 2.98 -6.65 -11.21
C LYS A 143 2.53 -7.28 -12.54
N TYR A 144 2.23 -8.57 -12.55
CA TYR A 144 1.95 -9.32 -13.79
C TYR A 144 0.46 -9.42 -14.13
N LEU A 145 -0.43 -9.46 -13.14
CA LEU A 145 -1.89 -9.52 -13.32
C LEU A 145 -2.55 -8.14 -13.23
N HIS A 146 -1.78 -7.10 -12.90
CA HIS A 146 -2.23 -5.70 -12.79
C HIS A 146 -3.35 -5.44 -11.76
N MET A 147 -3.63 -6.42 -10.89
CA MET A 147 -4.62 -6.34 -9.82
C MET A 147 -4.18 -5.42 -8.69
N ASP A 148 -5.14 -4.95 -7.89
CA ASP A 148 -4.85 -4.21 -6.66
C ASP A 148 -4.03 -5.09 -5.69
N LEU A 149 -3.19 -4.46 -4.86
CA LEU A 149 -2.21 -5.20 -4.07
C LEU A 149 -2.88 -5.94 -2.90
N GLY A 150 -3.82 -5.29 -2.23
CA GLY A 150 -4.67 -5.85 -1.20
C GLY A 150 -5.47 -7.04 -1.72
N LYS A 151 -6.12 -6.92 -2.89
CA LYS A 151 -6.73 -8.08 -3.57
C LYS A 151 -5.77 -9.24 -3.79
N SER A 152 -4.53 -8.95 -4.17
CA SER A 152 -3.50 -9.97 -4.36
C SER A 152 -3.14 -10.67 -3.05
N ILE A 153 -3.07 -9.93 -1.94
CA ILE A 153 -2.89 -10.50 -0.59
C ILE A 153 -4.09 -11.36 -0.19
N ILE A 154 -5.32 -10.94 -0.49
CA ILE A 154 -6.52 -11.74 -0.20
C ILE A 154 -6.44 -13.07 -0.92
N ILE A 155 -6.13 -13.08 -2.22
CA ILE A 155 -6.07 -14.32 -2.98
C ILE A 155 -4.96 -15.23 -2.47
N ALA A 156 -3.74 -14.71 -2.33
CA ALA A 156 -2.61 -15.49 -1.84
C ALA A 156 -2.87 -16.02 -0.41
N GLY A 157 -3.34 -15.15 0.48
CA GLY A 157 -3.65 -15.48 1.86
C GLY A 157 -4.81 -16.47 1.99
N MET A 158 -5.88 -16.33 1.21
CA MET A 158 -7.01 -17.27 1.23
C MET A 158 -6.59 -18.67 0.79
N VAL A 159 -5.67 -18.81 -0.17
CA VAL A 159 -5.08 -20.12 -0.53
C VAL A 159 -4.34 -20.72 0.67
N THR A 160 -3.59 -19.90 1.42
CA THR A 160 -2.87 -20.38 2.61
C THR A 160 -3.80 -20.74 3.76
N VAL A 161 -4.84 -19.96 4.00
CA VAL A 161 -5.83 -20.22 5.05
C VAL A 161 -6.65 -21.46 4.70
N ALA A 162 -7.06 -21.63 3.44
CA ALA A 162 -7.74 -22.84 2.98
C ALA A 162 -6.88 -24.09 3.17
N SER A 163 -5.56 -23.99 2.91
CA SER A 163 -4.64 -25.11 3.19
C SER A 163 -4.52 -25.41 4.69
N SER A 164 -4.66 -24.40 5.55
CA SER A 164 -4.55 -24.53 7.00
C SER A 164 -5.71 -25.31 7.63
N TYR A 165 -6.83 -25.50 6.91
CA TYR A 165 -7.94 -26.36 7.32
C TYR A 165 -7.52 -27.79 7.64
N PHE A 166 -6.47 -28.30 6.99
CA PHE A 166 -5.97 -29.64 7.25
C PHE A 166 -5.13 -29.76 8.53
N ALA A 167 -4.77 -28.64 9.17
CA ALA A 167 -3.86 -28.61 10.32
C ALA A 167 -4.45 -27.94 11.57
N TYR A 168 -5.43 -27.05 11.42
CA TYR A 168 -6.02 -26.26 12.51
C TYR A 168 -7.53 -26.48 12.64
N ASP A 169 -8.08 -26.07 13.79
CA ASP A 169 -9.51 -26.07 14.03
C ASP A 169 -10.26 -25.06 13.15
N LEU A 170 -11.55 -25.30 12.93
CA LEU A 170 -12.38 -24.48 12.06
C LEU A 170 -12.48 -23.02 12.53
N GLN A 171 -12.46 -22.77 13.84
CA GLN A 171 -12.56 -21.41 14.38
C GLN A 171 -11.32 -20.59 14.02
N THR A 172 -10.13 -21.16 14.19
CA THR A 172 -8.86 -20.55 13.77
C THR A 172 -8.83 -20.23 12.27
N VAL A 173 -9.30 -21.16 11.43
CA VAL A 173 -9.34 -20.97 9.97
C VAL A 173 -10.29 -19.84 9.57
N ILE A 174 -11.47 -19.77 10.19
CA ILE A 174 -12.45 -18.69 9.92
C ILE A 174 -11.89 -17.33 10.35
N ILE A 175 -11.27 -17.25 11.54
CA ILE A 175 -10.64 -16.02 12.04
C ILE A 175 -9.52 -15.58 11.09
N GLY A 176 -8.68 -16.52 10.64
CA GLY A 176 -7.62 -16.25 9.66
C GLY A 176 -8.17 -15.76 8.33
N ALA A 177 -9.23 -16.38 7.81
CA ALA A 177 -9.86 -16.00 6.54
C ALA A 177 -10.43 -14.57 6.59
N LEU A 178 -11.18 -14.26 7.65
CA LEU A 178 -11.74 -12.93 7.86
C LEU A 178 -10.62 -11.89 8.04
N SER A 179 -9.63 -12.20 8.88
CA SER A 179 -8.49 -11.30 9.12
C SER A 179 -7.73 -11.00 7.82
N THR A 180 -7.47 -12.01 6.99
CA THR A 180 -6.82 -11.86 5.69
C THR A 180 -7.68 -11.04 4.72
N TYR A 181 -9.00 -11.29 4.66
CA TYR A 181 -9.91 -10.56 3.80
C TYR A 181 -9.95 -9.06 4.15
N PHE A 182 -10.15 -8.73 5.43
CA PHE A 182 -10.15 -7.36 5.90
C PHE A 182 -8.78 -6.68 5.75
N SER A 183 -7.68 -7.40 6.00
CA SER A 183 -6.32 -6.88 5.79
C SER A 183 -6.11 -6.41 4.36
N GLY A 184 -6.56 -7.18 3.37
CA GLY A 184 -6.46 -6.77 1.98
C GLY A 184 -7.26 -5.50 1.65
N LEU A 185 -8.49 -5.38 2.15
CA LEU A 185 -9.31 -4.19 1.94
C LEU A 185 -8.69 -2.94 2.58
N VAL A 186 -8.22 -3.07 3.82
CA VAL A 186 -7.57 -1.97 4.56
C VAL A 186 -6.23 -1.60 3.93
N LEU A 187 -5.47 -2.58 3.43
CA LEU A 187 -4.23 -2.31 2.73
C LEU A 187 -4.46 -1.52 1.44
N ASP A 188 -5.42 -1.92 0.61
CA ASP A 188 -5.73 -1.18 -0.63
C ASP A 188 -6.16 0.25 -0.31
N TYR A 189 -6.97 0.44 0.74
CA TYR A 189 -7.33 1.78 1.23
C TYR A 189 -6.08 2.62 1.57
N PHE A 190 -5.13 2.10 2.35
CA PHE A 190 -3.93 2.86 2.70
C PHE A 190 -3.01 3.13 1.50
N ILE A 191 -2.90 2.19 0.56
CA ILE A 191 -2.10 2.39 -0.66
C ILE A 191 -2.70 3.49 -1.54
N ASP A 192 -4.02 3.47 -1.71
CA ASP A 192 -4.76 4.51 -2.44
C ASP A 192 -4.61 5.87 -1.75
N GLU A 193 -4.57 5.90 -0.41
CA GLU A 193 -4.29 7.11 0.36
C GLU A 193 -2.89 7.69 0.06
N PHE A 194 -1.85 6.83 -0.04
CA PHE A 194 -0.48 7.28 -0.30
C PHE A 194 -0.22 7.66 -1.77
N THR A 195 -0.84 6.95 -2.72
CA THR A 195 -0.47 7.03 -4.14
C THR A 195 -1.53 7.66 -5.03
N GLY A 196 -2.74 7.86 -4.49
CA GLY A 196 -3.90 8.36 -5.22
C GLY A 196 -3.62 9.67 -5.96
N LYS A 197 -4.04 9.69 -7.23
CA LYS A 197 -4.11 10.92 -8.02
C LYS A 197 -5.54 11.40 -8.07
N ILE A 198 -5.70 12.71 -8.18
CA ILE A 198 -7.01 13.36 -8.27
C ILE A 198 -7.11 13.97 -9.66
N ARG A 199 -8.15 13.60 -10.40
CA ARG A 199 -8.58 14.31 -11.60
C ARG A 199 -9.44 15.48 -11.15
N VAL A 200 -9.03 16.68 -11.52
CA VAL A 200 -9.75 17.92 -11.25
C VAL A 200 -10.15 18.52 -12.58
N CYS A 201 -11.44 18.80 -12.73
CA CYS A 201 -12.01 19.52 -13.86
C CYS A 201 -12.59 20.84 -13.35
N VAL A 202 -12.20 21.96 -13.94
CA VAL A 202 -12.63 23.31 -13.54
C VAL A 202 -13.22 24.07 -14.72
N ILE A 203 -14.39 24.66 -14.50
CA ILE A 203 -15.03 25.60 -15.42
C ILE A 203 -15.21 26.93 -14.68
N SER A 204 -14.56 27.98 -15.17
CA SER A 204 -14.59 29.33 -14.59
C SER A 204 -14.26 30.37 -15.65
N GLU A 205 -14.63 31.64 -15.38
CA GLU A 205 -14.17 32.78 -16.16
C GLU A 205 -12.67 33.07 -15.95
N HIS A 206 -12.09 32.60 -14.84
CA HIS A 206 -10.68 32.76 -14.49
C HIS A 206 -9.80 31.58 -14.94
N ASN A 207 -10.22 30.86 -15.96
CA ASN A 207 -9.51 29.69 -16.46
C ASN A 207 -8.04 29.97 -16.82
N ASP A 208 -7.72 31.13 -17.42
CA ASP A 208 -6.32 31.48 -17.74
C ASP A 208 -5.41 31.57 -16.50
N ASP A 209 -5.93 32.13 -15.39
CA ASP A 209 -5.22 32.19 -14.11
C ASP A 209 -4.95 30.78 -13.56
N PHE A 210 -5.94 29.88 -13.67
CA PHE A 210 -5.83 28.49 -13.21
C PHE A 210 -4.86 27.69 -14.08
N LYS A 211 -4.90 27.85 -15.41
CA LYS A 211 -3.93 27.24 -16.33
C LYS A 211 -2.51 27.64 -15.94
N ARG A 212 -2.28 28.93 -15.70
CA ARG A 212 -0.96 29.45 -15.34
C ARG A 212 -0.48 28.92 -14.00
N TYR A 213 -1.34 28.91 -12.97
CA TYR A 213 -0.99 28.39 -11.66
C TYR A 213 -0.57 26.91 -11.73
N VAL A 214 -1.34 26.07 -12.43
CA VAL A 214 -1.02 24.63 -12.55
C VAL A 214 0.28 24.40 -13.33
N ILE A 215 0.51 25.14 -14.42
CA ILE A 215 1.70 24.97 -15.26
C ILE A 215 2.96 25.53 -14.58
N GLU A 216 2.89 26.72 -13.97
CA GLU A 216 4.07 27.44 -13.49
C GLU A 216 4.36 27.14 -12.02
N THR A 217 3.33 27.07 -11.18
CA THR A 217 3.49 26.86 -9.72
C THR A 217 3.53 25.39 -9.39
N LEU A 218 2.55 24.60 -9.88
CA LEU A 218 2.51 23.16 -9.62
C LEU A 218 3.39 22.35 -10.58
N GLN A 219 3.87 22.95 -11.66
CA GLN A 219 4.66 22.29 -12.71
C GLN A 219 3.95 21.04 -13.27
N ARG A 220 2.63 21.14 -13.44
CA ARG A 220 1.78 20.07 -13.97
C ARG A 220 1.23 20.42 -15.36
N GLY A 221 1.08 19.38 -16.17
CA GLY A 221 0.38 19.47 -17.45
C GLY A 221 -1.11 19.59 -17.23
N ILE A 222 -1.78 20.25 -18.18
CA ILE A 222 -3.23 20.41 -18.22
C ILE A 222 -3.74 19.99 -19.59
N THR A 223 -5.02 19.66 -19.68
CA THR A 223 -5.75 19.49 -20.94
C THR A 223 -6.95 20.43 -20.90
N VAL A 224 -7.20 21.12 -22.01
CA VAL A 224 -8.33 22.05 -22.12
C VAL A 224 -9.35 21.42 -23.05
N TYR A 225 -10.59 21.30 -22.58
CA TYR A 225 -11.73 20.93 -23.40
C TYR A 225 -12.57 22.16 -23.68
N THR A 226 -13.15 22.19 -24.87
CA THR A 226 -14.22 23.12 -25.19
C THR A 226 -15.54 22.43 -24.93
N ALA A 227 -16.33 22.95 -24.00
CA ALA A 227 -17.61 22.41 -23.58
C ALA A 227 -18.73 23.42 -23.88
N THR A 228 -19.90 22.94 -24.27
CA THR A 228 -21.09 23.80 -24.44
C THR A 228 -22.06 23.49 -23.32
N GLY A 229 -22.46 24.52 -22.56
CA GLY A 229 -23.36 24.33 -21.42
C GLY A 229 -24.79 24.09 -21.88
N GLY A 230 -25.33 22.88 -21.67
CA GLY A 230 -26.63 22.47 -22.22
C GLY A 230 -27.88 23.25 -21.77
N TYR A 231 -27.78 24.09 -20.73
CA TYR A 231 -28.86 25.03 -20.36
C TYR A 231 -28.74 26.40 -21.02
N SER A 232 -27.51 26.82 -21.30
CA SER A 232 -27.19 28.19 -21.75
C SER A 232 -26.82 28.27 -23.22
N ASP A 233 -26.51 27.13 -23.84
CA ASP A 233 -25.90 27.00 -25.17
C ASP A 233 -24.63 27.86 -25.36
N THR A 234 -23.99 28.25 -24.26
CA THR A 234 -22.73 29.00 -24.27
C THR A 234 -21.53 28.07 -24.30
N GLN A 235 -20.57 28.40 -25.14
CA GLN A 235 -19.28 27.71 -25.21
C GLN A 235 -18.39 28.19 -24.05
N LYS A 236 -17.81 27.25 -23.32
CA LYS A 236 -16.91 27.46 -22.19
C LYS A 236 -15.70 26.55 -22.30
N GLU A 237 -14.61 26.92 -21.65
CA GLU A 237 -13.46 26.05 -21.47
C GLU A 237 -13.60 25.25 -20.16
N GLU A 238 -13.25 23.97 -20.21
CA GLU A 238 -13.02 23.13 -19.02
C GLU A 238 -11.52 22.79 -18.96
N ILE A 239 -10.90 23.07 -17.82
CA ILE A 239 -9.51 22.69 -17.56
C ILE A 239 -9.50 21.37 -16.81
N LEU A 240 -8.81 20.38 -17.36
CA LEU A 240 -8.53 19.10 -16.71
C LEU A 240 -7.06 19.07 -16.26
N ALA A 241 -6.85 18.78 -14.97
CA ALA A 241 -5.54 18.48 -14.40
C ALA A 241 -5.55 17.15 -13.63
N ILE A 242 -4.44 16.41 -13.68
CA ILE A 242 -4.22 15.23 -12.84
C ILE A 242 -3.16 15.58 -11.79
N LEU A 243 -3.59 15.72 -10.55
CA LEU A 243 -2.79 16.23 -9.44
C LEU A 243 -2.55 15.14 -8.38
N THR A 244 -1.49 15.28 -7.59
CA THR A 244 -1.39 14.58 -6.30
C THR A 244 -2.38 15.16 -5.29
N LYS A 245 -2.69 14.43 -4.21
CA LYS A 245 -3.52 14.97 -3.13
C LYS A 245 -3.00 16.29 -2.55
N LYS A 246 -1.68 16.44 -2.41
CA LYS A 246 -1.05 17.67 -1.92
C LYS A 246 -1.24 18.84 -2.88
N GLU A 247 -0.96 18.60 -4.17
CA GLU A 247 -1.13 19.63 -5.21
C GLU A 247 -2.60 20.00 -5.41
N TYR A 248 -3.51 19.03 -5.29
CA TYR A 248 -4.94 19.27 -5.28
C TYR A 248 -5.35 20.23 -4.17
N GLY A 249 -4.87 20.02 -2.93
CA GLY A 249 -5.14 20.94 -1.83
C GLY A 249 -4.69 22.37 -2.15
N GLN A 250 -3.43 22.53 -2.60
CA GLN A 250 -2.88 23.83 -3.00
C GLN A 250 -3.67 24.48 -4.14
N PHE A 251 -4.08 23.69 -5.13
CA PHE A 251 -4.87 24.18 -6.26
C PHE A 251 -6.28 24.61 -5.83
N MET A 252 -6.93 23.84 -4.96
CA MET A 252 -8.28 24.15 -4.50
C MET A 252 -8.30 25.41 -3.62
N ASP A 253 -7.28 25.60 -2.78
CA ASP A 253 -7.10 26.84 -2.02
C ASP A 253 -6.97 28.05 -2.96
N TYR A 254 -6.19 27.91 -4.04
CA TYR A 254 -6.04 28.96 -5.05
C TYR A 254 -7.34 29.24 -5.83
N VAL A 255 -8.05 28.19 -6.25
CA VAL A 255 -9.33 28.31 -6.97
C VAL A 255 -10.37 29.00 -6.08
N GLN A 256 -10.54 28.58 -4.83
CA GLN A 256 -11.50 29.19 -3.91
C GLN A 256 -11.17 30.65 -3.60
N ALA A 257 -9.90 30.99 -3.47
CA ALA A 257 -9.48 32.37 -3.21
C ALA A 257 -9.73 33.29 -4.41
N LYS A 258 -9.63 32.77 -5.64
CA LYS A 258 -9.72 33.55 -6.88
C LYS A 258 -11.14 33.62 -7.43
N ASP A 259 -11.86 32.49 -7.44
CA ASP A 259 -13.23 32.38 -7.91
C ASP A 259 -14.03 31.39 -7.03
N PRO A 260 -14.72 31.89 -5.99
CA PRO A 260 -15.59 31.07 -5.16
C PRO A 260 -16.76 30.42 -5.91
N ASN A 261 -17.12 30.92 -7.10
CA ASN A 261 -18.22 30.42 -7.91
C ASN A 261 -17.76 29.44 -9.01
N ALA A 262 -16.47 29.10 -9.06
CA ALA A 262 -15.93 28.16 -10.02
C ALA A 262 -16.62 26.79 -9.91
N PHE A 263 -17.04 26.23 -11.05
CA PHE A 263 -17.62 24.90 -11.07
C PHE A 263 -16.50 23.86 -11.17
N VAL A 264 -16.32 23.08 -10.10
CA VAL A 264 -15.23 22.09 -9.99
C VAL A 264 -15.80 20.69 -9.81
N THR A 265 -15.35 19.76 -10.64
CA THR A 265 -15.64 18.32 -10.47
C THR A 265 -14.36 17.54 -10.20
N ILE A 266 -14.48 16.56 -9.30
CA ILE A 266 -13.34 15.82 -8.75
C ILE A 266 -13.58 14.33 -8.92
N SER A 267 -12.54 13.59 -9.30
CA SER A 267 -12.60 12.13 -9.38
C SER A 267 -11.27 11.50 -8.97
N ASN A 268 -11.33 10.39 -8.22
CA ASN A 268 -10.15 9.62 -7.87
C ASN A 268 -9.63 8.84 -9.08
N VAL A 269 -8.34 8.96 -9.34
CA VAL A 269 -7.65 8.25 -10.42
C VAL A 269 -6.80 7.15 -9.81
N LYS A 270 -7.21 5.90 -10.06
CA LYS A 270 -6.53 4.70 -9.55
C LYS A 270 -5.11 4.52 -10.10
N ARG A 271 -4.92 4.79 -11.40
CA ARG A 271 -3.63 4.61 -12.06
C ARG A 271 -3.48 5.60 -13.20
N VAL A 272 -2.28 6.14 -13.34
CA VAL A 272 -1.87 6.91 -14.52
C VAL A 272 -0.78 6.11 -15.23
N VAL A 273 -0.96 5.87 -16.53
CA VAL A 273 0.00 5.14 -17.36
C VAL A 273 0.64 6.10 -18.34
N GLY A 274 1.96 6.01 -18.51
CA GLY A 274 2.72 6.86 -19.42
C GLY A 274 3.38 8.06 -18.74
N SER A 275 3.62 9.12 -19.51
CA SER A 275 4.42 10.29 -19.12
C SER A 275 3.66 11.26 -18.20
N TRP A 276 3.27 10.82 -17.01
CA TRP A 276 2.83 11.72 -15.94
C TRP A 276 4.08 12.18 -15.19
N ASN A 277 4.43 13.46 -15.34
CA ASN A 277 5.65 14.07 -14.77
C ASN A 277 6.98 13.87 -15.54
N THR A 278 6.95 13.67 -16.86
CA THR A 278 8.19 13.79 -17.65
C THR A 278 8.34 15.24 -18.09
N PRO A 279 9.35 15.99 -17.62
CA PRO A 279 9.60 17.33 -18.14
C PRO A 279 10.01 17.23 -19.61
N LYS A 280 9.05 17.38 -20.52
CA LYS A 280 9.39 17.70 -21.91
C LYS A 280 9.88 19.13 -21.89
N ARG A 281 11.19 19.33 -22.13
CA ARG A 281 11.73 20.64 -22.52
C ARG A 281 10.79 21.18 -23.61
N ARG A 282 10.27 22.40 -23.43
CA ARG A 282 9.56 23.13 -24.48
C ARG A 282 10.51 23.24 -25.68
N THR A 283 10.41 22.33 -26.64
CA THR A 283 10.90 22.59 -28.00
C THR A 283 9.84 23.46 -28.65
N TYR A 284 10.09 24.76 -28.63
CA TYR A 284 9.48 25.67 -29.58
C TYR A 284 9.90 25.21 -30.98
N PHE A 285 8.94 24.81 -31.79
CA PHE A 285 9.02 24.84 -33.24
C PHE A 285 7.93 25.79 -33.71
#